data_AF-G5QSP1-F1
#
_entry.id   AF-G5QSP1-F1
#
_cell.length_a   1.000
_cell.length_b   1.000
_cell.length_c   1.000
_cell.angle_alpha   90.00
_cell.angle_beta   90.00
_cell.angle_gamma   90.00
#
_symmetry.space_group_name_H-M   'P 1'
#
loop_
_entity.id
_entity.type
_entity.pdbx_description
1 polymer ?
#
loop_
_entity_poly.entity_id
_entity_poly.type
_entity_poly.pdbx_seq_one_letter_code
_entity_poly.pdbx_strand_id
1 'polypeptide(L)'
;MSVWRRAFLFSGALLLTACSHNASPPPFTASGFAGDHGAVRIWRKDTNDEVHLLSVFSPWHSGSTTTSEYRWQGDTLSLIELNIYSKPPEHIRARFDAHGELSFMQREVGGQKQQLSNDQIALYRYRAEQIRQTSDA
;
A
#
# COMPACT_ATOMS: atom_id res chain seq x y z
N MET A 1 -57.58 5.71 -26.61
CA MET A 1 -56.25 5.15 -26.96
C MET A 1 -55.14 6.16 -26.61
N SER A 2 -54.78 6.39 -25.34
CA SER A 2 -53.69 7.37 -25.06
C SER A 2 -52.99 7.24 -23.70
N VAL A 3 -53.70 6.87 -22.63
CA VAL A 3 -53.11 6.81 -21.28
C VAL A 3 -52.20 5.60 -21.08
N TRP A 4 -52.58 4.45 -21.63
CA TRP A 4 -51.84 3.18 -21.44
C TRP A 4 -50.48 3.19 -22.14
N ARG A 5 -50.39 3.78 -23.35
CA ARG A 5 -49.13 3.96 -24.09
C ARG A 5 -48.15 4.89 -23.37
N ARG A 6 -48.65 5.94 -22.70
CA ARG A 6 -47.80 6.87 -21.93
C ARG A 6 -47.27 6.23 -20.66
N ALA A 7 -48.07 5.41 -19.97
CA ALA A 7 -47.62 4.67 -18.79
C ALA A 7 -46.49 3.68 -19.14
N PHE A 8 -46.62 2.94 -20.26
CA PHE A 8 -45.56 2.03 -20.71
C PHE A 8 -44.25 2.75 -21.08
N LEU A 9 -44.32 3.95 -21.66
CA LEU A 9 -43.14 4.75 -21.97
C LEU A 9 -42.42 5.26 -20.70
N PHE A 10 -43.16 5.62 -19.65
CA PHE A 10 -42.57 6.02 -18.36
C PHE A 10 -41.97 4.83 -17.59
N SER A 11 -42.61 3.65 -17.63
CA SER A 11 -42.03 2.44 -17.04
C SER A 11 -40.74 1.98 -17.74
N GLY A 12 -40.65 2.15 -19.06
CA GLY A 12 -39.42 1.86 -19.81
C GLY A 12 -38.24 2.77 -19.47
N ALA A 13 -38.49 4.05 -19.18
CA ALA A 13 -37.44 5.00 -18.80
C ALA A 13 -36.85 4.71 -17.40
N LEU A 14 -37.65 4.20 -16.46
CA LEU A 14 -37.20 3.80 -15.12
C LEU A 14 -36.36 2.51 -15.12
N LEU A 15 -36.48 1.67 -16.15
CA LEU A 15 -35.67 0.45 -16.29
C LEU A 15 -34.26 0.72 -16.87
N LEU A 16 -33.98 1.94 -17.31
CA LEU A 16 -32.67 2.34 -17.84
C LEU A 16 -31.69 2.83 -16.76
N THR A 17 -32.11 2.91 -15.49
CA THR A 17 -31.23 3.27 -14.36
C THR A 17 -30.77 2.04 -13.59
N ALA A 18 -30.07 1.13 -14.27
CA ALA A 18 -29.40 -0.01 -13.63
C ALA A 18 -27.90 0.01 -13.91
N CYS A 19 -27.27 1.17 -13.74
CA CYS A 19 -25.81 1.25 -13.63
C CYS A 19 -25.44 1.04 -12.17
N SER A 20 -25.25 -0.22 -11.75
CA SER A 20 -24.53 -0.47 -10.51
C SER A 20 -23.06 -0.13 -10.73
N HIS A 21 -22.61 0.99 -10.19
CA HIS A 21 -21.19 1.30 -10.11
C HIS A 21 -20.62 0.53 -8.91
N ASN A 22 -19.77 -0.45 -9.18
CA ASN A 22 -18.91 -1.00 -8.15
C ASN A 22 -17.67 -0.11 -8.08
N ALA A 23 -17.60 0.76 -7.07
CA ALA A 23 -16.51 1.73 -6.88
C ALA A 23 -15.30 1.12 -6.15
N SER A 24 -15.35 -0.18 -5.83
CA SER A 24 -14.23 -0.86 -5.22
C SER A 24 -13.06 -0.91 -6.21
N PRO A 25 -11.85 -0.51 -5.79
CA PRO A 25 -10.65 -0.63 -6.59
C PRO A 25 -10.47 -2.08 -7.06
N PRO A 26 -9.80 -2.30 -8.20
CA PRO A 26 -9.38 -3.65 -8.54
C PRO A 26 -8.49 -4.21 -7.41
N PRO A 27 -8.53 -5.51 -7.14
CA PRO A 27 -7.76 -6.14 -6.06
C PRO A 27 -6.23 -6.00 -6.23
N PHE A 28 -5.76 -5.46 -7.35
CA PHE A 28 -4.39 -5.06 -7.57
C PHE A 28 -4.33 -3.68 -8.23
N THR A 29 -3.53 -2.77 -7.66
CA THR A 29 -3.29 -1.43 -8.19
C THR A 29 -1.79 -1.18 -8.32
N ALA A 30 -1.42 -0.37 -9.31
CA ALA A 30 -0.05 0.07 -9.55
C ALA A 30 -0.07 1.59 -9.70
N SER A 31 0.64 2.27 -8.80
CA SER A 31 0.64 3.73 -8.66
C SER A 31 2.07 4.21 -8.41
N GLY A 32 2.25 5.51 -8.22
CA GLY A 32 3.56 6.06 -7.91
C GLY A 32 3.62 7.56 -8.09
N PHE A 33 4.75 8.13 -7.70
CA PHE A 33 5.00 9.56 -7.81
C PHE A 33 6.49 9.84 -8.05
N ALA A 34 6.77 10.99 -8.64
CA ALA A 34 8.11 11.55 -8.74
C ALA A 34 8.25 12.65 -7.69
N GLY A 35 9.36 12.63 -6.96
CA GLY A 35 9.76 13.71 -6.05
C GLY A 35 11.12 14.27 -6.43
N ASP A 36 11.59 15.26 -5.67
CA ASP A 36 12.82 15.98 -5.98
C ASP A 36 14.07 15.08 -6.00
N HIS A 37 14.05 13.99 -5.23
CA HIS A 37 15.22 13.11 -5.04
C HIS A 37 15.13 11.77 -5.79
N GLY A 38 13.96 11.40 -6.32
CA GLY A 38 13.73 10.11 -6.95
C GLY A 38 12.28 9.85 -7.31
N ALA A 39 12.02 8.67 -7.87
CA ALA A 39 10.67 8.16 -8.08
C ALA A 39 10.34 7.07 -7.06
N VAL A 40 9.07 7.02 -6.68
CA VAL A 40 8.46 5.92 -5.93
C VAL A 40 7.46 5.22 -6.83
N ARG A 41 7.60 3.90 -6.95
CA ARG A 41 6.61 3.02 -7.59
C ARG A 41 5.97 2.16 -6.53
N ILE A 42 4.65 2.05 -6.56
CA ILE A 42 3.87 1.36 -5.54
C ILE A 42 3.00 0.32 -6.24
N TRP A 43 3.02 -0.91 -5.74
CA TRP A 43 2.09 -1.97 -6.10
C TRP A 43 1.35 -2.39 -4.85
N ARG A 44 0.03 -2.40 -4.93
CA ARG A 44 -0.84 -2.80 -3.82
C ARG A 44 -1.69 -3.97 -4.27
N LYS A 45 -1.85 -4.94 -3.38
CA LYS A 45 -2.78 -6.05 -3.55
C LYS A 45 -3.65 -6.16 -2.31
N ASP A 46 -4.95 -6.08 -2.52
CA ASP A 46 -5.95 -6.23 -1.47
C ASP A 46 -6.63 -7.60 -1.66
N THR A 47 -6.67 -8.41 -0.62
CA THR A 47 -7.27 -9.75 -0.64
C THR A 47 -8.01 -10.01 0.67
N ASN A 48 -9.34 -10.08 0.61
CA ASN A 48 -10.20 -10.11 1.79
C ASN A 48 -9.90 -8.91 2.71
N ASP A 49 -9.34 -9.17 3.88
CA ASP A 49 -8.94 -8.18 4.88
C ASP A 49 -7.40 -7.99 4.93
N GLU A 50 -6.66 -8.52 3.97
CA GLU A 50 -5.20 -8.37 3.87
C GLU A 50 -4.84 -7.32 2.83
N VAL A 51 -3.92 -6.40 3.20
CA VAL A 51 -3.29 -5.46 2.27
C VAL A 51 -1.81 -5.78 2.19
N HIS A 52 -1.30 -6.05 0.99
CA HIS A 52 0.11 -6.22 0.71
C HIS A 52 0.59 -5.10 -0.22
N LEU A 53 1.53 -4.29 0.26
CA LEU A 53 2.12 -3.18 -0.47
C LEU A 53 3.61 -3.43 -0.72
N LEU A 54 4.03 -3.26 -1.96
CA LEU A 54 5.43 -3.15 -2.36
C LEU A 54 5.68 -1.74 -2.87
N SER A 55 6.64 -1.04 -2.28
CA SER A 55 7.12 0.26 -2.72
C SER A 55 8.59 0.17 -3.13
N VAL A 56 8.95 0.79 -4.25
CA VAL A 56 10.33 0.87 -4.74
C VAL A 56 10.70 2.33 -4.94
N PHE A 57 11.64 2.81 -4.14
CA PHE A 57 12.27 4.12 -4.31
C PHE A 57 13.52 3.99 -5.17
N SER A 58 13.63 4.81 -6.21
CA SER A 58 14.80 4.89 -7.09
C SER A 58 15.31 6.35 -7.16
N PRO A 59 16.55 6.64 -6.73
CA PRO A 59 17.09 8.00 -6.77
C PRO A 59 17.44 8.45 -8.19
N TRP A 60 17.40 9.76 -8.46
CA TRP A 60 17.71 10.32 -9.78
C TRP A 60 19.19 10.31 -10.16
N HIS A 61 20.06 10.61 -9.19
CA HIS A 61 21.48 10.85 -9.45
C HIS A 61 22.35 9.90 -8.63
N SER A 62 22.24 10.00 -7.31
CA SER A 62 23.10 9.29 -6.35
C SER A 62 22.26 8.75 -5.20
N GLY A 63 22.68 7.60 -4.68
CA GLY A 63 22.02 6.91 -3.59
C GLY A 63 21.70 5.47 -3.97
N SER A 64 21.06 4.76 -3.05
CA SER A 64 20.68 3.37 -3.25
C SER A 64 19.18 3.25 -3.49
N THR A 65 18.81 2.41 -4.45
CA THR A 65 17.44 1.91 -4.56
C THR A 65 17.04 1.28 -3.23
N THR A 66 15.79 1.47 -2.83
CA THR A 66 15.22 0.82 -1.65
C THR A 66 13.91 0.15 -2.05
N THR A 67 13.77 -1.14 -1.74
CA THR A 67 12.46 -1.80 -1.77
C THR A 67 11.89 -1.80 -0.35
N SER A 68 10.58 -1.62 -0.23
CA SER A 68 9.86 -1.64 1.04
C SER A 68 8.59 -2.46 0.86
N GLU A 69 8.48 -3.54 1.61
CA GLU A 69 7.30 -4.38 1.70
C GLU A 69 6.57 -4.09 3.00
N TYR A 70 5.26 -3.92 2.91
CA TYR A 70 4.37 -3.66 4.03
C TYR A 70 3.16 -4.59 3.96
N ARG A 71 2.71 -5.07 5.11
CA ARG A 71 1.50 -5.89 5.20
C ARG A 71 0.59 -5.44 6.33
N TRP A 72 -0.71 -5.46 6.08
CA TRP A 72 -1.74 -5.23 7.08
C TRP A 72 -2.72 -6.39 7.12
N GLN A 73 -3.26 -6.63 8.32
CA GLN A 73 -4.47 -7.40 8.54
C GLN A 73 -5.53 -6.45 9.12
N GLY A 74 -6.55 -6.18 8.32
CA GLY A 74 -7.44 -5.04 8.47
C GLY A 74 -6.64 -3.74 8.50
N ASP A 75 -6.78 -3.01 9.61
CA ASP A 75 -6.05 -1.77 9.85
C ASP A 75 -4.77 -1.96 10.67
N THR A 76 -4.47 -3.21 11.07
CA THR A 76 -3.29 -3.51 11.88
C THR A 76 -2.10 -3.83 10.99
N LEU A 77 -1.09 -2.97 11.02
CA LEU A 77 0.20 -3.22 10.36
C LEU A 77 0.87 -4.44 11.00
N SER A 78 1.24 -5.45 10.21
CA SER A 78 1.82 -6.72 10.66
C SER A 78 3.27 -6.93 10.23
N LEU A 79 3.70 -6.29 9.13
CA LEU A 79 5.07 -6.39 8.60
C LEU A 79 5.56 -5.06 8.03
N ILE A 80 6.81 -4.74 8.35
CA ILE A 80 7.66 -3.81 7.60
C ILE A 80 8.93 -4.57 7.21
N GLU A 81 9.28 -4.56 5.93
CA GLU A 81 10.54 -5.10 5.43
C GLU A 81 11.18 -4.18 4.40
N LEU A 82 12.42 -3.75 4.62
CA LEU A 82 13.15 -2.87 3.72
C LEU A 82 14.44 -3.56 3.25
N ASN A 83 14.72 -3.48 1.95
CA ASN A 83 16.03 -3.82 1.40
C ASN A 83 16.64 -2.57 0.77
N ILE A 84 17.81 -2.17 1.27
CA ILE A 84 18.55 -1.01 0.79
C ILE A 84 19.75 -1.56 0.01
N TYR A 85 19.77 -1.31 -1.29
CA TYR A 85 20.80 -1.80 -2.21
C TYR A 85 22.06 -0.91 -2.16
N SER A 86 22.61 -0.74 -0.96
CA SER A 86 23.86 -0.01 -0.67
C SER A 86 25.07 -0.93 -0.65
N LYS A 87 26.25 -0.34 -0.42
CA LYS A 87 27.50 -1.07 -0.20
C LYS A 87 28.10 -0.60 1.13
N PRO A 88 28.02 -1.39 2.22
CA PRO A 88 27.39 -2.72 2.31
C PRO A 88 25.85 -2.65 2.19
N PRO A 89 25.18 -3.76 1.79
CA PRO A 89 23.72 -3.81 1.73
C PRO A 89 23.14 -3.76 3.15
N GLU A 90 21.93 -3.21 3.25
CA GLU A 90 21.17 -3.20 4.49
C GLU A 90 19.81 -3.89 4.33
N HIS A 91 19.43 -4.68 5.33
CA HIS A 91 18.12 -5.31 5.43
C HIS A 91 17.48 -4.96 6.76
N ILE A 92 16.23 -4.53 6.73
CA ILE A 92 15.48 -4.18 7.93
C ILE A 92 14.19 -4.98 7.92
N ARG A 93 13.85 -5.58 9.06
CA ARG A 93 12.57 -6.26 9.26
C ARG A 93 12.01 -5.92 10.63
N ALA A 94 10.75 -5.51 10.66
CA ALA A 94 9.97 -5.38 11.88
C ALA A 94 8.64 -6.12 11.70
N ARG A 95 8.24 -6.90 12.71
CA ARG A 95 6.94 -7.58 12.75
C ARG A 95 6.16 -7.11 13.95
N PHE A 96 4.85 -7.10 13.78
CA PHE A 96 3.91 -6.70 14.80
C PHE A 96 2.92 -7.83 15.07
N ASP A 97 2.44 -7.91 16.29
CA ASP A 97 1.41 -8.88 16.68
C ASP A 97 0.00 -8.41 16.28
N ALA A 98 -1.02 -9.18 16.65
CA ALA A 98 -2.42 -8.87 16.34
C ALA A 98 -2.95 -7.61 17.04
N HIS A 99 -2.26 -7.07 18.05
CA HIS A 99 -2.58 -5.81 18.70
C HIS A 99 -1.82 -4.62 18.07
N GLY A 100 -0.96 -4.90 17.08
CA GLY A 100 -0.09 -3.92 16.46
C GLY A 100 1.18 -3.62 17.25
N GLU A 101 1.49 -4.41 18.29
CA GLU A 101 2.67 -4.25 19.13
C GLU A 101 3.90 -4.91 18.51
N LEU A 102 5.10 -4.35 18.76
CA LEU A 102 6.33 -4.87 18.17
C LEU A 102 6.66 -6.27 18.72
N SER A 103 6.64 -7.28 17.85
CA SER A 103 6.95 -8.67 18.21
C SER A 103 8.35 -9.09 17.77
N PHE A 104 8.91 -8.44 16.76
CA PHE A 104 10.27 -8.68 16.27
C PHE A 104 10.84 -7.45 15.58
N MET A 105 12.15 -7.21 15.75
CA MET A 105 12.90 -6.25 14.96
C MET A 105 14.32 -6.72 14.70
N GLN A 106 14.83 -6.43 13.50
CA GLN A 106 16.23 -6.61 13.14
C GLN A 106 16.61 -5.61 12.05
N ARG A 107 17.79 -5.00 12.19
CA ARG A 107 18.53 -4.36 11.11
C ARG A 107 19.81 -5.14 10.89
N GLU A 108 20.12 -5.46 9.65
CA GLU A 108 21.35 -6.12 9.27
C GLU A 108 22.13 -5.22 8.29
N VAL A 109 23.39 -4.93 8.61
CA VAL A 109 24.27 -4.10 7.76
C VAL A 109 25.56 -4.87 7.54
N GLY A 110 25.84 -5.26 6.29
CA GLY A 110 27.05 -6.02 5.98
C GLY A 110 27.19 -7.31 6.80
N GLY A 111 26.09 -8.01 7.08
CA GLY A 111 26.05 -9.23 7.89
C GLY A 111 26.01 -9.00 9.41
N GLN A 112 26.11 -7.76 9.88
CA GLN A 112 26.04 -7.43 11.31
C GLN A 112 24.61 -7.10 11.72
N LYS A 113 24.09 -7.84 12.70
CA LYS A 113 22.71 -7.68 13.21
C LYS A 113 22.67 -6.69 14.36
N GLN A 114 21.68 -5.81 14.32
CA GLN A 114 21.44 -4.74 15.26
C GLN A 114 19.95 -4.64 15.57
N GLN A 115 19.61 -4.20 16.77
CA GLN A 115 18.25 -3.77 17.10
C GLN A 115 17.97 -2.40 16.48
N LEU A 116 16.69 -2.14 16.22
CA LEU A 116 16.22 -0.81 15.83
C LEU A 116 15.91 0.00 17.09
N SER A 117 16.09 1.32 17.03
CA SER A 117 15.57 2.18 18.09
C SER A 117 14.05 2.36 17.96
N ASN A 118 13.39 2.75 19.05
CA ASN A 118 11.97 3.05 19.04
C ASN A 118 11.61 4.15 18.02
N ASP A 119 12.46 5.18 17.90
CA ASP A 119 12.26 6.26 16.93
C ASP A 119 12.35 5.76 15.49
N GLN A 120 13.25 4.82 15.20
CA GLN A 120 13.33 4.20 13.88
C GLN A 120 12.07 3.39 13.55
N ILE A 121 11.56 2.62 14.53
CA ILE A 121 10.29 1.90 14.36
C ILE A 121 9.15 2.87 14.11
N ALA A 122 9.04 3.95 14.89
CA ALA A 122 8.00 4.96 14.72
C ALA A 122 8.07 5.62 13.33
N LEU A 123 9.27 5.97 12.86
CA LEU A 123 9.49 6.52 11.52
C LEU A 123 9.06 5.55 10.42
N TYR A 124 9.39 4.26 10.54
CA TYR A 124 9.01 3.27 9.53
C TYR A 124 7.50 3.02 9.52
N ARG A 125 6.84 3.02 10.68
CA ARG A 125 5.36 2.95 10.75
C ARG A 125 4.71 4.15 10.06
N TYR A 126 5.20 5.36 10.35
CA TYR A 126 4.71 6.57 9.69
C TYR A 126 4.86 6.48 8.17
N ARG A 127 6.03 6.04 7.67
CA ARG A 127 6.25 5.87 6.23
C ARG A 127 5.34 4.79 5.60
N ALA A 128 5.13 3.67 6.29
CA ALA A 128 4.21 2.63 5.84
C ALA A 128 2.79 3.19 5.64
N GLU A 129 2.33 3.98 6.61
CA GLU A 129 1.02 4.64 6.56
C GLU A 129 0.92 5.65 5.43
N GLN A 130 1.94 6.51 5.25
CA GLN A 130 1.97 7.47 4.14
C GLN A 130 1.94 6.78 2.76
N ILE A 131 2.67 5.66 2.60
CA ILE A 131 2.64 4.87 1.36
C ILE A 131 1.27 4.22 1.15
N ARG A 132 0.63 3.69 2.21
CA ARG A 132 -0.73 3.14 2.13
C ARG A 132 -1.73 4.21 1.69
N GLN A 133 -1.66 5.42 2.26
CA GLN A 133 -2.53 6.55 1.92
C GLN A 133 -2.32 7.08 0.49
N THR A 134 -1.09 7.01 -0.02
CA THR A 134 -0.74 7.48 -1.38
C THR A 134 -1.10 6.44 -2.46
N SER A 135 -1.28 5.17 -2.08
CA SER A 135 -1.62 4.11 -3.05
C SER A 135 -3.04 4.26 -3.60
N ASP A 136 -3.23 3.97 -4.89
CA ASP A 136 -4.49 4.17 -5.63
C ASP A 136 -5.63 3.16 -5.27
N ALA A 137 -5.87 2.87 -3.98
CA ALA A 137 -7.04 2.08 -3.55
C ALA A 137 -8.01 2.90 -2.71
#